data_AF-A0A5N9CY77-F1
#
_entry.id   AF-A0A5N9CY77-F1
#
_cell.length_a   1.000
_cell.length_b   1.000
_cell.length_c   1.000
_cell.angle_alpha   90.00
_cell.angle_beta   90.00
_cell.angle_gamma   90.00
#
_symmetry.space_group_name_H-M   'P 1'
#
loop_
_entity.id
_entity.type
_entity.pdbx_description
1 polymer ?
#
loop_
_entity_poly.entity_id
_entity_poly.type
_entity_poly.pdbx_seq_one_letter_code
_entity_poly.pdbx_strand_id
1 'polypeptide(L)'
;MSLETLLEKYHERATVPLRNTIFDQRNKGPFEILHVIEDDEFRVLNHRIVYRDGAASSVWRQQQWGSGDCSIDVTQFDGGVVNSVSIRYAGNSVFAAKFSVTRPEWLIADPDFRLPYIFGRTDMEAWYYTHENRLVLSRVRLAFDYSTKHTFTVLDQGVEKKTAVHLYRDVEYRCDLDDGIRLTIDGKSPRRVHWRQNLSADDARAIFKYARGYRWLGGWRPVADIVEI
;
A
#
# COMPACT_ATOMS: atom_id res chain seq x y z
N MET A 1 12.33 -2.34 -14.88
CA MET A 1 13.21 -2.60 -13.72
C MET A 1 12.47 -3.59 -12.84
N SER A 2 13.13 -4.60 -12.28
CA SER A 2 12.46 -5.53 -11.35
C SER A 2 12.33 -4.91 -9.96
N LEU A 3 11.51 -5.54 -9.11
CA LEU A 3 11.37 -5.16 -7.70
C LEU A 3 12.71 -5.28 -6.96
N GLU A 4 13.44 -6.36 -7.20
CA GLU A 4 14.72 -6.66 -6.55
C GLU A 4 15.73 -5.57 -6.88
N THR A 5 15.86 -5.18 -8.15
CA THR A 5 16.74 -4.09 -8.56
C THR A 5 16.33 -2.74 -7.94
N LEU A 6 15.03 -2.48 -7.77
CA LEU A 6 14.57 -1.25 -7.09
C LEU A 6 15.02 -1.22 -5.62
N LEU A 7 14.82 -2.33 -4.91
CA LEU A 7 15.15 -2.43 -3.50
C LEU A 7 16.67 -2.48 -3.27
N GLU A 8 17.42 -3.13 -4.15
CA GLU A 8 18.89 -3.14 -4.12
C GLU A 8 19.46 -1.74 -4.31
N LYS A 9 18.97 -0.98 -5.29
CA LYS A 9 19.37 0.43 -5.48
C LYS A 9 19.05 1.30 -4.27
N TYR A 10 17.87 1.09 -3.67
CA TYR A 10 17.52 1.79 -2.45
C TYR A 10 18.47 1.42 -1.30
N HIS A 11 18.80 0.13 -1.16
CA HIS A 11 19.73 -0.37 -0.15
C HIS A 11 21.14 0.21 -0.31
N GLU A 12 21.70 0.17 -1.52
CA GLU A 12 22.98 0.82 -1.84
C GLU A 12 22.97 2.30 -1.47
N ARG A 13 21.89 3.01 -1.80
CA ARG A 13 21.73 4.42 -1.45
C ARG A 13 21.64 4.64 0.05
N ALA A 14 20.87 3.82 0.77
CA ALA A 14 20.68 3.95 2.22
C ALA A 14 21.98 3.70 3.01
N THR A 15 22.92 2.95 2.45
CA THR A 15 24.23 2.70 3.08
C THR A 15 25.28 3.78 2.78
N VAL A 16 24.98 4.71 1.86
CA VAL A 16 25.80 5.89 1.56
C VAL A 16 25.08 7.14 2.09
N PRO A 17 25.32 7.55 3.34
CA PRO A 17 24.48 8.55 4.00
C PRO A 17 24.65 9.94 3.37
N LEU A 18 23.66 10.35 2.57
CA LEU A 18 23.41 11.76 2.23
C LEU A 18 22.70 12.51 3.38
N ARG A 19 22.22 11.77 4.38
CA ARG A 19 21.43 12.24 5.53
C ARG A 19 21.76 11.41 6.77
N ASN A 20 21.22 11.79 7.91
CA ASN A 20 21.30 11.00 9.13
C ASN A 20 20.50 9.70 8.96
N THR A 21 21.21 8.62 8.66
CA THR A 21 20.64 7.30 8.39
C THR A 21 21.17 6.27 9.40
N ILE A 22 20.26 5.52 10.00
CA ILE A 22 20.57 4.31 10.78
C ILE A 22 20.19 3.11 9.92
N PHE A 23 21.14 2.19 9.78
CA PHE A 23 20.96 0.94 9.06
C PHE A 23 21.19 -0.24 10.00
N ASP A 24 20.29 -1.23 9.96
CA ASP A 24 20.41 -2.49 10.66
C ASP A 24 19.92 -3.64 9.76
N GLN A 25 20.55 -4.80 9.88
CA GLN A 25 20.18 -6.02 9.16
C GLN A 25 20.10 -7.17 10.15
N ARG A 26 18.97 -7.87 10.15
CA ARG A 26 18.71 -8.96 11.10
C ARG A 26 17.95 -10.10 10.47
N ASN A 27 18.25 -11.31 10.94
CA ASN A 27 17.52 -12.51 10.58
C ASN A 27 16.50 -12.87 11.67
N LYS A 28 15.30 -13.28 11.29
CA LYS A 28 14.24 -13.73 12.18
C LYS A 28 13.54 -14.95 11.58
N GLY A 29 13.95 -16.15 11.99
CA GLY A 29 13.46 -17.38 11.38
C GLY A 29 13.80 -17.41 9.89
N PRO A 30 12.83 -17.61 8.97
CA PRO A 30 13.07 -17.63 7.53
C PRO A 30 13.19 -16.24 6.89
N PHE A 31 13.11 -15.17 7.70
CA PHE A 31 13.07 -13.80 7.21
C PHE A 31 14.41 -13.11 7.40
N GLU A 32 14.89 -12.48 6.34
CA GLU A 32 15.92 -11.45 6.41
C GLU A 32 15.23 -10.08 6.40
N ILE A 33 15.57 -9.22 7.35
CA ILE A 33 14.93 -7.92 7.54
C ILE A 33 16.01 -6.84 7.48
N LEU A 34 15.93 -6.00 6.45
CA LEU A 34 16.69 -4.75 6.35
C LEU A 34 15.87 -3.64 7.00
N HIS A 35 16.43 -2.96 7.98
CA HIS A 35 15.80 -1.86 8.69
C HIS A 35 16.59 -0.57 8.44
N VAL A 36 15.91 0.41 7.86
CA VAL A 36 16.46 1.74 7.60
C VAL A 36 15.64 2.78 8.34
N ILE A 37 16.28 3.66 9.09
CA ILE A 37 15.66 4.86 9.66
C ILE A 37 16.40 6.06 9.09
N GLU A 38 15.69 6.92 8.38
CA GLU A 38 16.23 8.15 7.82
C GLU A 38 15.53 9.36 8.45
N ASP A 39 16.33 10.31 8.93
CA ASP A 39 15.85 11.64 9.30
C ASP A 39 16.09 12.58 8.11
N ASP A 40 15.01 13.06 7.50
CA ASP A 40 15.09 14.00 6.37
C ASP A 40 14.91 15.47 6.77
N GLU A 41 15.08 15.78 8.06
CA GLU A 41 14.90 17.08 8.73
C GLU A 41 13.43 17.52 8.89
N PHE A 42 12.52 16.98 8.08
CA PHE A 42 11.09 17.28 8.15
C PHE A 42 10.29 16.13 8.76
N ARG A 43 10.78 14.89 8.63
CA ARG A 43 10.14 13.67 9.11
C ARG A 43 11.16 12.58 9.36
N VAL A 44 10.79 11.67 10.27
CA VAL A 44 11.49 10.40 10.45
C VAL A 44 10.80 9.34 9.61
N LEU A 45 11.57 8.80 8.66
CA LEU A 45 11.17 7.72 7.76
C LEU A 45 11.73 6.40 8.29
N ASN A 46 10.85 5.49 8.69
CA ASN A 46 11.23 4.20 9.24
C ASN A 46 10.76 3.10 8.30
N HIS A 47 11.68 2.32 7.76
CA HIS A 47 11.43 1.34 6.72
C HIS A 47 11.96 -0.03 7.12
N ARG A 48 11.19 -1.07 6.86
CA ARG A 48 11.64 -2.45 6.94
C ARG A 48 11.35 -3.14 5.62
N ILE A 49 12.38 -3.68 4.99
CA ILE A 49 12.29 -4.48 3.77
C ILE A 49 12.54 -5.92 4.20
N VAL A 50 11.63 -6.82 3.83
CA VAL A 50 11.68 -8.21 4.27
C VAL A 50 11.84 -9.13 3.09
N TYR A 51 12.87 -9.93 3.15
CA TYR A 51 13.15 -11.00 2.20
C TYR A 51 12.81 -12.35 2.83
N ARG A 52 12.26 -13.23 2.01
CA ARG A 52 11.98 -14.62 2.33
C ARG A 52 12.49 -15.47 1.19
N ASP A 53 13.34 -16.45 1.49
CA ASP A 53 13.94 -17.34 0.49
C ASP A 53 14.65 -16.55 -0.64
N GLY A 54 15.29 -15.43 -0.30
CA GLY A 54 16.02 -14.56 -1.24
C GLY A 54 15.16 -13.59 -2.06
N ALA A 55 13.84 -13.63 -1.95
CA ALA A 55 12.93 -12.74 -2.66
C ALA A 55 12.26 -11.73 -1.72
N ALA A 56 12.02 -10.50 -2.21
CA ALA A 56 11.29 -9.50 -1.44
C ALA A 56 9.84 -9.95 -1.23
N SER A 57 9.43 -10.05 0.03
CA SER A 57 8.09 -10.50 0.43
C SER A 57 7.20 -9.35 0.89
N SER A 58 7.77 -8.38 1.61
CA SER A 58 7.02 -7.22 2.07
C SER A 58 7.91 -6.02 2.36
N VAL A 59 7.30 -4.83 2.29
CA VAL A 59 7.86 -3.60 2.82
C VAL A 59 6.90 -2.99 3.82
N TRP A 60 7.42 -2.66 4.99
CA TRP A 60 6.74 -1.94 6.03
C TRP A 60 7.36 -0.55 6.15
N ARG A 61 6.53 0.48 6.27
CA ARG A 61 6.97 1.87 6.42
C ARG A 61 6.16 2.53 7.50
N GLN A 62 6.82 3.36 8.30
CA GLN A 62 6.15 4.26 9.22
C GLN A 62 6.73 5.65 9.01
N GLN A 63 5.83 6.62 9.01
CA GLN A 63 6.17 8.02 8.98
C GLN A 63 5.45 8.72 10.12
N GLN A 64 6.21 9.45 10.92
CA GLN A 64 5.65 10.41 11.86
C GLN A 64 5.49 11.76 11.16
N TRP A 65 4.31 12.34 11.30
CA TRP A 65 3.97 13.68 10.85
C TRP A 65 4.00 14.62 12.07
N GLY A 66 4.07 15.93 11.83
CA GLY A 66 3.93 16.92 12.91
C GLY A 66 2.63 16.73 13.70
N SER A 67 2.62 17.18 14.95
CA SER A 67 1.43 17.16 15.83
C SER A 67 0.91 15.78 16.28
N GLY A 68 1.71 14.72 16.14
CA GLY A 68 1.39 13.39 16.66
C GLY A 68 0.65 12.47 15.69
N ASP A 69 0.33 12.97 14.50
CA ASP A 69 -0.22 12.17 13.41
C ASP A 69 0.84 11.24 12.82
N CYS A 70 0.44 10.02 12.50
CA CYS A 70 1.33 9.02 11.94
C CYS A 70 0.69 8.34 10.73
N SER A 71 1.53 7.82 9.84
CA SER A 71 1.13 6.84 8.86
C SER A 71 1.94 5.57 8.98
N ILE A 72 1.31 4.44 8.73
CA ILE A 72 1.95 3.14 8.64
C ILE A 72 1.47 2.44 7.38
N ASP A 73 2.41 2.05 6.54
CA ASP A 73 2.18 1.44 5.25
C ASP A 73 2.76 0.04 5.27
N VAL A 74 1.96 -0.94 4.89
CA VAL A 74 2.42 -2.30 4.64
C VAL A 74 2.12 -2.62 3.20
N THR A 75 3.11 -3.15 2.50
CA THR A 75 2.98 -3.63 1.13
C THR A 75 3.49 -5.07 1.08
N GLN A 76 2.70 -5.94 0.46
CA GLN A 76 2.98 -7.36 0.29
C GLN A 76 3.20 -7.63 -1.19
N PHE A 77 4.22 -8.43 -1.51
CA PHE A 77 4.52 -8.88 -2.85
C PHE A 77 4.24 -10.38 -2.90
N ASP A 78 3.21 -10.78 -3.64
CA ASP A 78 2.82 -12.18 -3.70
C ASP A 78 2.17 -12.49 -5.06
N GLY A 79 2.61 -13.57 -5.70
CA GLY A 79 1.99 -14.09 -6.93
C GLY A 79 1.85 -13.08 -8.09
N GLY A 80 2.77 -12.12 -8.23
CA GLY A 80 2.65 -11.05 -9.25
C GLY A 80 1.60 -9.97 -8.92
N VAL A 81 1.17 -9.92 -7.66
CA VAL A 81 0.27 -8.91 -7.11
C VAL A 81 1.02 -8.13 -6.03
N VAL A 82 0.78 -6.83 -6.01
CA VAL A 82 1.26 -5.94 -4.95
C VAL A 82 0.06 -5.38 -4.22
N ASN A 83 -0.20 -5.88 -3.03
CA ASN A 83 -1.26 -5.38 -2.16
C ASN A 83 -0.68 -4.45 -1.11
N SER A 84 -1.32 -3.31 -0.88
CA SER A 84 -0.87 -2.37 0.14
C SER A 84 -2.01 -1.84 0.97
N VAL A 85 -1.74 -1.66 2.25
CA VAL A 85 -2.57 -0.89 3.18
C VAL A 85 -1.74 0.24 3.76
N SER A 86 -2.28 1.45 3.72
CA SER A 86 -1.78 2.65 4.38
C SER A 86 -2.78 3.07 5.44
N ILE A 87 -2.37 3.17 6.70
CA ILE A 87 -3.24 3.57 7.80
C ILE A 87 -2.79 4.91 8.31
N ARG A 88 -3.73 5.83 8.50
CA ARG A 88 -3.49 7.12 9.17
C ARG A 88 -4.07 7.06 10.58
N TYR A 89 -3.24 7.41 11.57
CA TYR A 89 -3.59 7.25 12.97
C TYR A 89 -2.93 8.28 13.88
N ALA A 90 -3.56 8.56 15.02
CA ALA A 90 -3.03 9.39 16.11
C ALA A 90 -3.23 8.63 17.43
N GLY A 91 -2.15 8.37 18.16
CA GLY A 91 -2.17 7.47 19.32
C GLY A 91 -2.64 6.06 18.94
N ASN A 92 -3.85 5.69 19.37
CA ASN A 92 -4.49 4.41 19.04
C ASN A 92 -5.74 4.56 18.14
N SER A 93 -6.02 5.78 17.68
CA SER A 93 -7.20 6.10 16.88
C SER A 93 -6.85 6.08 15.40
N VAL A 94 -7.53 5.24 14.63
CA VAL A 94 -7.42 5.19 13.17
C VAL A 94 -8.45 6.16 12.58
N PHE A 95 -7.99 7.04 11.68
CA PHE A 95 -8.86 8.04 11.04
C PHE A 95 -9.00 7.87 9.52
N ALA A 96 -8.08 7.14 8.90
CA ALA A 96 -8.21 6.74 7.51
C ALA A 96 -7.43 5.47 7.19
N ALA A 97 -7.87 4.76 6.16
CA ALA A 97 -7.12 3.69 5.52
C ALA A 97 -7.16 3.86 4.00
N LYS A 98 -6.04 3.59 3.32
CA LYS A 98 -5.97 3.44 1.88
C LYS A 98 -5.54 2.02 1.54
N PHE A 99 -6.33 1.34 0.74
CA PHE A 99 -5.98 0.05 0.16
C PHE A 99 -5.59 0.25 -1.30
N SER A 100 -4.60 -0.50 -1.76
CA SER A 100 -4.13 -0.42 -3.13
C SER A 100 -3.75 -1.79 -3.65
N VAL A 101 -4.07 -2.03 -4.92
CA VAL A 101 -3.64 -3.22 -5.65
C VAL A 101 -2.90 -2.77 -6.91
N THR A 102 -1.70 -3.29 -7.10
CA THR A 102 -0.85 -3.00 -8.26
C THR A 102 -0.03 -4.24 -8.66
N ARG A 103 1.01 -4.03 -9.45
CA ARG A 103 1.87 -5.05 -10.04
C ARG A 103 3.33 -4.72 -9.79
N PRO A 104 4.21 -5.72 -9.60
CA PRO A 104 5.62 -5.47 -9.31
C PRO A 104 6.32 -4.60 -10.36
N GLU A 105 6.00 -4.81 -11.65
CA GLU A 105 6.59 -4.07 -12.77
C GLU A 105 6.12 -2.60 -12.89
N TRP A 106 5.12 -2.21 -12.09
CA TRP A 106 4.62 -0.83 -12.02
C TRP A 106 5.18 -0.04 -10.85
N LEU A 107 6.01 -0.66 -10.02
CA LEU A 107 6.81 0.04 -9.04
C LEU A 107 7.95 0.75 -9.74
N ILE A 108 8.26 1.97 -9.28
CA ILE A 108 9.36 2.78 -9.80
C ILE A 108 10.17 3.34 -8.65
N ALA A 109 11.39 3.77 -8.94
CA ALA A 109 12.23 4.46 -7.97
C ALA A 109 11.53 5.75 -7.51
N ASP A 110 11.65 6.04 -6.22
CA ASP A 110 11.23 7.33 -5.69
C ASP A 110 12.15 8.42 -6.29
N PRO A 111 11.62 9.44 -7.00
CA PRO A 111 12.44 10.52 -7.56
C PRO A 111 13.19 11.31 -6.49
N ASP A 112 12.68 11.35 -5.25
CA ASP A 112 13.36 11.99 -4.11
C ASP A 112 14.33 11.03 -3.41
N PHE A 113 14.37 9.77 -3.87
CA PHE A 113 15.13 8.64 -3.35
C PHE A 113 14.82 8.26 -1.90
N ARG A 114 13.82 8.88 -1.25
CA ARG A 114 13.52 8.73 0.20
C ARG A 114 12.81 7.43 0.51
N LEU A 115 12.07 6.88 -0.44
CA LEU A 115 11.30 5.67 -0.27
C LEU A 115 11.94 4.51 -1.07
N PRO A 116 11.80 3.26 -0.59
CA PRO A 116 12.24 2.08 -1.33
C PRO A 116 11.67 1.99 -2.76
N TYR A 117 10.44 2.48 -2.94
CA TYR A 117 9.77 2.65 -4.22
C TYR A 117 8.53 3.54 -4.05
N ILE A 118 7.97 3.98 -5.18
CA ILE A 118 6.62 4.53 -5.29
C ILE A 118 5.79 3.74 -6.32
N PHE A 119 4.48 3.92 -6.28
CA PHE A 119 3.58 3.37 -7.30
C PHE A 119 3.63 4.24 -8.55
N GLY A 120 4.34 3.78 -9.58
CA GLY A 120 4.34 4.42 -10.89
C GLY A 120 3.00 4.24 -11.61
N ARG A 121 2.39 3.06 -11.44
CA ARG A 121 0.99 2.80 -11.79
C ARG A 121 0.28 2.00 -10.70
N THR A 122 -1.04 2.05 -10.68
CA THR A 122 -1.86 1.27 -9.74
C THR A 122 -3.17 0.85 -10.42
N ASP A 123 -3.55 -0.41 -10.27
CA ASP A 123 -4.81 -0.91 -10.83
C ASP A 123 -6.00 -0.26 -10.10
N MET A 124 -5.96 -0.26 -8.77
CA MET A 124 -6.98 0.41 -7.94
C MET A 124 -6.40 0.98 -6.64
N GLU A 125 -6.87 2.15 -6.27
CA GLU A 125 -6.73 2.74 -4.93
C GLU A 125 -8.12 3.01 -4.33
N ALA A 126 -8.34 2.57 -3.09
CA ALA A 126 -9.58 2.77 -2.35
C ALA A 126 -9.27 3.45 -1.00
N TRP A 127 -9.93 4.57 -0.71
CA TRP A 127 -9.76 5.31 0.54
C TRP A 127 -11.00 5.21 1.40
N TYR A 128 -10.76 4.97 2.67
CA TYR A 128 -11.76 4.90 3.71
C TYR A 128 -11.44 5.96 4.76
N TYR A 129 -12.44 6.74 5.15
CA TYR A 129 -12.31 7.72 6.23
C TYR A 129 -13.23 7.36 7.39
N THR A 130 -12.84 7.77 8.59
CA THR A 130 -13.66 7.52 9.77
C THR A 130 -14.95 8.34 9.71
N HIS A 131 -16.07 7.66 9.88
CA HIS A 131 -17.40 8.22 10.01
C HIS A 131 -18.19 7.37 11.01
N GLU A 132 -18.80 7.96 12.03
CA GLU A 132 -19.62 7.24 13.03
C GLU A 132 -18.94 5.97 13.61
N ASN A 133 -17.65 6.07 13.98
CA ASN A 133 -16.84 4.97 14.51
C ASN A 133 -16.56 3.78 13.57
N ARG A 134 -16.75 3.94 12.26
CA ARG A 134 -16.35 2.97 11.22
C ARG A 134 -15.52 3.65 10.15
N LEU A 135 -14.75 2.88 9.40
CA LEU A 135 -14.09 3.35 8.19
C LEU A 135 -15.03 3.13 7.01
N VAL A 136 -15.44 4.22 6.37
CA VAL A 136 -16.39 4.21 5.24
C VAL A 136 -15.65 4.58 3.97
N LEU A 137 -15.85 3.77 2.93
CA LEU A 137 -15.31 4.02 1.62
C LEU A 137 -15.79 5.39 1.13
N SER A 138 -14.84 6.25 0.82
CA SER A 138 -15.13 7.62 0.37
C SER A 138 -14.53 7.91 -1.00
N ARG A 139 -13.58 7.09 -1.46
CA ARG A 139 -12.94 7.27 -2.76
C ARG A 139 -12.50 5.96 -3.37
N VAL A 140 -12.72 5.81 -4.67
CA VAL A 140 -12.18 4.73 -5.50
C VAL A 140 -11.64 5.32 -6.79
N ARG A 141 -10.38 5.02 -7.07
CA ARG A 141 -9.70 5.36 -8.31
C ARG A 141 -9.15 4.11 -8.97
N LEU A 142 -9.26 4.07 -10.29
CA LEU A 142 -8.72 3.01 -11.13
C LEU A 142 -7.64 3.58 -12.04
N ALA A 143 -6.76 2.68 -12.49
CA ALA A 143 -5.77 2.95 -13.53
C ALA A 143 -4.93 4.22 -13.26
N PHE A 144 -4.48 4.42 -12.03
CA PHE A 144 -3.60 5.54 -11.72
C PHE A 144 -2.28 5.36 -12.48
N ASP A 145 -1.82 6.41 -13.15
CA ASP A 145 -0.52 6.48 -13.82
C ASP A 145 0.19 7.78 -13.45
N TYR A 146 1.28 7.66 -12.70
CA TYR A 146 2.07 8.78 -12.20
C TYR A 146 2.68 9.62 -13.33
N SER A 147 3.06 9.00 -14.46
CA SER A 147 3.76 9.65 -15.57
C SER A 147 2.82 10.52 -16.39
N THR A 148 1.61 10.03 -16.66
CA THR A 148 0.61 10.73 -17.48
C THR A 148 -0.41 11.50 -16.63
N LYS A 149 -0.35 11.36 -15.31
CA LYS A 149 -1.36 11.87 -14.35
C LYS A 149 -2.78 11.36 -14.63
N HIS A 150 -2.88 10.20 -15.28
CA HIS A 150 -4.15 9.58 -15.64
C HIS A 150 -4.77 8.83 -14.45
N THR A 151 -6.10 8.84 -14.36
CA THR A 151 -6.90 7.98 -13.48
C THR A 151 -8.37 8.02 -13.87
N PHE A 152 -9.10 6.93 -13.64
CA PHE A 152 -10.56 6.95 -13.64
C PHE A 152 -11.08 7.04 -12.21
N THR A 153 -11.85 8.08 -11.94
CA THR A 153 -12.57 8.19 -10.67
C THR A 153 -13.91 7.44 -10.79
N VAL A 154 -14.13 6.51 -9.86
CA VAL A 154 -15.39 5.75 -9.73
C VAL A 154 -16.21 6.30 -8.57
N LEU A 155 -15.53 6.63 -7.46
CA LEU A 155 -16.11 7.29 -6.30
C LEU A 155 -15.16 8.41 -5.84
N ASP A 156 -15.65 9.63 -5.68
CA ASP A 156 -15.00 10.76 -5.02
C ASP A 156 -16.05 11.87 -4.83
N GLN A 157 -15.71 12.98 -4.20
CA GLN A 157 -16.61 14.12 -3.96
C GLN A 157 -17.48 14.48 -5.19
N GLY A 158 -18.80 14.21 -5.11
CA GLY A 158 -19.77 14.51 -6.17
C GLY A 158 -19.76 13.54 -7.37
N VAL A 159 -18.95 12.48 -7.33
CA VAL A 159 -18.85 11.44 -8.36
C VAL A 159 -19.14 10.09 -7.75
N GLU A 160 -20.17 9.41 -8.23
CA GLU A 160 -20.49 8.03 -7.86
C GLU A 160 -20.96 7.26 -9.10
N LYS A 161 -20.13 6.33 -9.58
CA LYS A 161 -20.46 5.45 -10.70
C LYS A 161 -20.78 4.05 -10.17
N LYS A 162 -22.07 3.68 -10.22
CA LYS A 162 -22.52 2.33 -9.82
C LYS A 162 -21.89 1.22 -10.67
N THR A 163 -21.73 1.47 -11.96
CA THR A 163 -21.03 0.57 -12.88
C THR A 163 -20.12 1.41 -13.77
N ALA A 164 -18.90 0.95 -13.98
CA ALA A 164 -17.90 1.59 -14.82
C ALA A 164 -17.10 0.54 -15.60
N VAL A 165 -16.96 0.75 -16.90
CA VAL A 165 -16.06 -0.04 -17.75
C VAL A 165 -15.07 0.91 -18.39
N HIS A 166 -13.80 0.65 -18.18
CA HIS A 166 -12.72 1.52 -18.63
C HIS A 166 -11.57 0.72 -19.21
N LEU A 167 -11.08 1.12 -20.38
CA LEU A 167 -9.86 0.60 -20.97
C LEU A 167 -8.77 1.64 -20.80
N TYR A 168 -7.65 1.26 -20.18
CA TYR A 168 -6.44 2.08 -20.17
C TYR A 168 -5.24 1.24 -20.60
N ARG A 169 -4.67 1.63 -21.75
CA ARG A 169 -3.66 0.85 -22.46
C ARG A 169 -4.19 -0.55 -22.77
N ASP A 170 -3.54 -1.59 -22.27
CA ASP A 170 -3.83 -3.01 -22.48
C ASP A 170 -4.60 -3.66 -21.32
N VAL A 171 -5.21 -2.86 -20.44
CA VAL A 171 -5.94 -3.35 -19.26
C VAL A 171 -7.35 -2.79 -19.24
N GLU A 172 -8.33 -3.68 -19.22
CA GLU A 172 -9.73 -3.36 -19.04
C GLU A 172 -10.10 -3.51 -17.56
N TYR A 173 -10.83 -2.52 -17.05
CA TYR A 173 -11.31 -2.43 -15.69
C TYR A 173 -12.84 -2.41 -15.73
N ARG A 174 -13.48 -3.41 -15.14
CA ARG A 174 -14.93 -3.47 -14.95
C ARG A 174 -15.22 -3.37 -13.46
N CYS A 175 -15.79 -2.26 -13.04
CA CYS A 175 -16.03 -1.96 -11.64
C CYS A 175 -17.52 -1.77 -11.38
N ASP A 176 -18.06 -2.49 -10.41
CA ASP A 176 -19.37 -2.25 -9.84
C ASP A 176 -19.22 -1.80 -8.38
N LEU A 177 -19.99 -0.77 -8.01
CA LEU A 177 -20.13 -0.28 -6.64
C LEU A 177 -21.54 -0.59 -6.14
N ASP A 178 -21.65 -1.57 -5.25
CA ASP A 178 -22.91 -1.97 -4.62
C ASP A 178 -22.77 -2.16 -3.10
N ASP A 179 -22.76 -3.39 -2.56
CA ASP A 179 -22.40 -3.66 -1.16
C ASP A 179 -20.88 -3.66 -0.94
N GLY A 180 -20.13 -3.74 -2.03
CA GLY A 180 -18.67 -3.67 -2.07
C GLY A 180 -18.14 -2.83 -3.23
N ILE A 181 -16.85 -2.99 -3.49
CA ILE A 181 -16.17 -2.66 -4.73
C ILE A 181 -15.91 -3.99 -5.41
N ARG A 182 -16.64 -4.29 -6.48
CA ARG A 182 -16.35 -5.44 -7.35
C ARG A 182 -15.60 -4.98 -8.57
N LEU A 183 -14.32 -5.28 -8.63
CA LEU A 183 -13.47 -4.94 -9.74
C LEU A 183 -12.97 -6.22 -10.44
N THR A 184 -13.24 -6.34 -11.73
CA THR A 184 -12.54 -7.26 -12.62
C THR A 184 -11.47 -6.49 -13.39
N ILE A 185 -10.25 -6.97 -13.35
CA ILE A 185 -9.10 -6.42 -14.08
C ILE A 185 -8.73 -7.45 -15.13
N ASP A 186 -8.97 -7.15 -16.39
CA ASP A 186 -8.68 -8.03 -17.52
C ASP A 186 -7.47 -7.50 -18.29
N GLY A 187 -6.46 -8.34 -18.48
CA GLY A 187 -5.21 -8.00 -19.12
C GLY A 187 -4.24 -9.18 -19.07
N LYS A 188 -2.92 -8.93 -19.08
CA LYS A 188 -1.90 -10.00 -18.99
C LYS A 188 -2.00 -10.87 -17.74
N SER A 189 -2.61 -10.37 -16.67
CA SER A 189 -2.80 -11.09 -15.42
C SER A 189 -4.19 -10.82 -14.85
N PRO A 190 -5.22 -11.50 -15.40
CA PRO A 190 -6.61 -11.28 -15.00
C PRO A 190 -6.79 -11.53 -13.51
N ARG A 191 -7.58 -10.69 -12.85
CA ARG A 191 -7.86 -10.82 -11.42
C ARG A 191 -9.18 -10.17 -11.04
N ARG A 192 -9.70 -10.59 -9.89
CA ARG A 192 -10.89 -10.02 -9.28
C ARG A 192 -10.56 -9.46 -7.91
N VAL A 193 -11.16 -8.34 -7.60
CA VAL A 193 -11.11 -7.71 -6.29
C VAL A 193 -12.55 -7.50 -5.84
N HIS A 194 -12.84 -7.90 -4.62
CA HIS A 194 -14.15 -7.70 -4.03
C HIS A 194 -13.95 -7.17 -2.62
N TRP A 195 -14.03 -5.86 -2.43
CA TRP A 195 -13.75 -5.21 -1.14
C TRP A 195 -14.98 -4.60 -0.50
N ARG A 196 -15.11 -4.68 0.82
CA ARG A 196 -16.20 -4.07 1.58
C ARG A 196 -16.19 -2.55 1.45
N GLN A 197 -17.36 -1.92 1.43
CA GLN A 197 -17.45 -0.45 1.52
C GLN A 197 -17.32 0.07 2.95
N ASN A 198 -17.58 -0.76 3.95
CA ASN A 198 -17.56 -0.37 5.36
C ASN A 198 -16.70 -1.35 6.15
N LEU A 199 -15.81 -0.82 7.00
CA LEU A 199 -15.03 -1.59 7.96
C LEU A 199 -15.39 -1.09 9.36
N SER A 200 -15.75 -2.01 10.25
CA SER A 200 -16.09 -1.67 11.64
C SER A 200 -14.89 -1.08 12.40
N ALA A 201 -15.14 -0.54 13.60
CA ALA A 201 -14.07 -0.13 14.51
C ALA A 201 -13.10 -1.30 14.82
N ASP A 202 -13.62 -2.52 14.95
CA ASP A 202 -12.81 -3.69 15.24
C ASP A 202 -11.96 -4.12 14.04
N ASP A 203 -12.50 -4.03 12.83
CA ASP A 203 -11.76 -4.24 11.59
C ASP A 203 -10.59 -3.26 11.48
N ALA A 204 -10.87 -1.96 11.69
CA ALA A 204 -9.85 -0.91 11.66
C ALA A 204 -8.76 -1.16 12.72
N ARG A 205 -9.14 -1.55 13.94
CA ARG A 205 -8.21 -1.92 15.02
C ARG A 205 -7.38 -3.15 14.66
N ALA A 206 -7.98 -4.16 14.03
CA ALA A 206 -7.30 -5.38 13.64
C ALA A 206 -6.26 -5.11 12.55
N ILE A 207 -6.61 -4.32 11.54
CA ILE A 207 -5.68 -3.87 10.48
C ILE A 207 -4.55 -3.01 11.08
N PHE A 208 -4.85 -2.13 12.03
CA PHE A 208 -3.82 -1.35 12.72
C PHE A 208 -2.88 -2.21 13.57
N LYS A 209 -3.41 -3.19 14.31
CA LYS A 209 -2.59 -4.18 15.04
C LYS A 209 -1.74 -5.04 14.10
N TYR A 210 -2.29 -5.42 12.95
CA TYR A 210 -1.54 -6.11 11.90
C TYR A 210 -0.33 -5.28 11.46
N ALA A 211 -0.55 -4.00 11.11
CA ALA A 211 0.49 -3.10 10.62
C ALA A 211 1.51 -2.73 11.69
N ARG A 212 1.08 -2.36 12.91
CA ARG A 212 1.96 -1.96 14.01
C ARG A 212 2.74 -3.12 14.62
N GLY A 213 2.17 -4.32 14.56
CA GLY A 213 2.83 -5.54 15.01
C GLY A 213 3.82 -6.09 13.98
N TYR A 214 4.08 -7.39 14.06
CA TYR A 214 4.90 -8.14 13.10
C TYR A 214 4.06 -9.17 12.31
N ARG A 215 2.72 -9.08 12.36
CA ARG A 215 1.84 -10.05 11.67
C ARG A 215 1.97 -9.99 10.16
N TRP A 216 2.38 -8.86 9.62
CA TRP A 216 2.66 -8.68 8.20
C TRP A 216 3.83 -9.51 7.67
N LEU A 217 4.70 -10.05 8.54
CA LEU A 217 5.69 -11.07 8.12
C LEU A 217 5.01 -12.35 7.59
N GLY A 218 3.78 -12.62 8.02
CA GLY A 218 2.99 -13.78 7.60
C GLY A 218 2.16 -13.54 6.33
N GLY A 219 2.30 -12.40 5.64
CA GLY A 219 1.61 -12.12 4.38
C GLY A 219 0.35 -11.25 4.49
N TRP A 220 -0.42 -11.20 3.41
CA TRP A 220 -1.61 -10.34 3.24
C TRP A 220 -2.90 -10.89 3.87
N ARG A 221 -2.97 -12.21 4.09
CA ARG A 221 -4.21 -12.91 4.49
C ARG A 221 -4.97 -12.25 5.65
N PRO A 222 -4.32 -11.79 6.75
CA PRO A 222 -5.05 -11.15 7.85
C PRO A 222 -5.79 -9.86 7.47
N VAL A 223 -5.34 -9.15 6.43
CA VAL A 223 -6.04 -7.99 5.89
C VAL A 223 -7.11 -8.42 4.90
N ALA A 224 -6.81 -9.39 4.03
CA ALA A 224 -7.76 -9.98 3.10
C ALA A 224 -9.03 -10.48 3.80
N ASP A 225 -8.90 -11.23 4.90
CA ASP A 225 -10.03 -11.76 5.68
C ASP A 225 -10.97 -10.66 6.23
N ILE A 226 -10.48 -9.42 6.31
CA ILE A 226 -11.23 -8.26 6.80
C ILE A 226 -11.88 -7.50 5.64
N VAL A 227 -11.13 -7.26 4.57
CA VAL A 227 -11.58 -6.38 3.49
C VAL A 227 -12.29 -7.11 2.37
N GLU A 228 -11.99 -8.39 2.15
CA GLU A 228 -12.56 -9.18 1.04
C GLU A 228 -13.95 -9.74 1.39
N ILE A 229 -14.76 -9.94 0.33
CA ILE A 229 -16.10 -10.56 0.37
C ILE A 229 -16.13 -11.77 -0.59
#